data_AF-A0A2P2DZK3-F1
#
_entry.id   AF-A0A2P2DZK3-F1
#
_cell.length_a   1.000
_cell.length_b   1.000
_cell.length_c   1.000
_cell.angle_alpha   90.00
_cell.angle_beta   90.00
_cell.angle_gamma   90.00
#
_symmetry.space_group_name_H-M   'P 1'
#
loop_
_entity.id
_entity.type
_entity.pdbx_description
1 polymer ?
#
loop_
_entity_poly.entity_id
_entity_poly.type
_entity_poly.pdbx_seq_one_letter_code
_entity_poly.pdbx_strand_id
1 'polypeptide(L)'
;MKYRFSFFALILILSHCASAFQKQSSEADWPKLTQVEQEILKPTRWDIGDTTVSNEDRLDLLIPHVKNLGNVYLGVGSEQNLTLAAWAKSDFIYLMDFTQVVVSANQMMVMFLKESPNKEVFLSRYKKENQAESFALIEKNLPNPNHYKQIFTNTLKFVKKRHRTNKITSDLYNYKMFQTDDEQYAYIRNLALQGRIFPVKGSLLGDITLNSIGDTLKKTGRTIGVLYFSNAEEYFKYPPSFIRSIKNLPVNESSLVVRTISVKQNKFPWSPGSDLSTSIGFHYCVQKVNNFQVWLSQPRTLRSDIIMEEGGEVDKKNGITIVTGLPKS
;
A
#
# COMPACT_ATOMS: atom_id res chain seq x y z
N MET A 1 1.58 76.46 35.92
CA MET A 1 1.21 75.14 36.48
C MET A 1 -0.16 74.76 35.92
N LYS A 2 -0.27 73.62 35.19
CA LYS A 2 -1.52 72.88 34.86
C LYS A 2 -2.54 73.59 33.93
N TYR A 3 -3.21 73.02 32.93
CA TYR A 3 -3.31 71.73 32.21
C TYR A 3 -3.92 72.09 30.83
N ARG A 4 -3.56 71.41 29.74
CA ARG A 4 -4.39 71.37 28.52
C ARG A 4 -4.48 69.93 28.02
N PHE A 5 -5.70 69.41 28.03
CA PHE A 5 -6.09 68.16 27.40
C PHE A 5 -5.88 68.24 25.88
N SER A 6 -5.28 67.22 25.29
CA SER A 6 -5.37 66.98 23.85
C SER A 6 -5.73 65.52 23.63
N PHE A 7 -6.86 65.33 22.94
CA PHE A 7 -7.41 64.06 22.48
C PHE A 7 -6.39 63.33 21.57
N PHE A 8 -6.10 62.07 21.84
CA PHE A 8 -5.47 61.16 20.88
C PHE A 8 -6.54 60.18 20.39
N ALA A 9 -6.88 60.28 19.11
CA ALA A 9 -7.69 59.29 18.41
C ALA A 9 -6.79 58.09 18.05
N LEU A 10 -7.06 56.94 18.66
CA LEU A 10 -6.38 55.68 18.37
C LEU A 10 -7.14 54.98 17.23
N ILE A 11 -6.60 55.02 16.01
CA ILE A 11 -7.08 54.21 14.89
C ILE A 11 -6.51 52.80 15.07
N LEU A 12 -7.36 51.84 15.47
CA LEU A 12 -7.02 50.41 15.46
C LEU A 12 -7.11 49.88 14.04
N ILE A 13 -5.96 49.53 13.46
CA ILE A 13 -5.89 48.72 12.24
C ILE A 13 -6.04 47.25 12.68
N LEU A 14 -7.24 46.69 12.49
CA LEU A 14 -7.50 45.27 12.65
C LEU A 14 -6.92 44.51 11.45
N SER A 15 -5.72 43.95 11.63
CA SER A 15 -5.17 42.97 10.70
C SER A 15 -5.99 41.68 10.79
N HIS A 16 -6.79 41.40 9.75
CA HIS A 16 -7.49 40.13 9.60
C HIS A 16 -6.47 39.06 9.20
N CYS A 17 -5.93 38.34 10.18
CA CYS A 17 -5.31 37.05 9.93
C CYS A 17 -6.42 36.07 9.57
N ALA A 18 -6.56 35.75 8.28
CA ALA A 18 -7.37 34.63 7.82
C ALA A 18 -6.69 33.33 8.28
N SER A 19 -7.04 32.85 9.47
CA SER A 19 -6.70 31.49 9.88
C SER A 19 -7.54 30.52 9.05
N ALA A 20 -6.93 29.88 8.07
CA ALA A 20 -7.51 28.74 7.38
C ALA A 20 -7.86 27.68 8.44
N PHE A 21 -9.15 27.45 8.65
CA PHE A 21 -9.66 26.44 9.57
C PHE A 21 -9.35 25.06 8.98
N GLN A 22 -8.16 24.53 9.25
CA GLN A 22 -7.87 23.12 9.00
C GLN A 22 -8.75 22.31 9.95
N LYS A 23 -9.86 21.78 9.41
CA LYS A 23 -10.76 20.88 10.13
C LYS A 23 -9.96 19.64 10.50
N GLN A 24 -9.47 19.60 11.74
CA GLN A 24 -8.71 18.48 12.28
C GLN A 24 -9.55 17.21 12.16
N SER A 25 -9.03 16.18 11.47
CA SER A 25 -9.75 14.92 11.26
C SER A 25 -10.06 14.32 12.63
N SER A 26 -11.33 14.29 13.02
CA SER A 26 -11.71 13.66 14.29
C SER A 26 -11.52 12.15 14.19
N GLU A 27 -11.08 11.49 15.26
CA GLU A 27 -11.09 10.02 15.29
C GLU A 27 -12.49 9.45 15.00
N ALA A 28 -13.57 10.20 15.28
CA ALA A 28 -14.94 9.78 15.01
C ALA A 28 -15.26 9.57 13.51
N ASP A 29 -14.46 10.10 12.59
CA ASP A 29 -14.73 10.00 11.14
C ASP A 29 -14.10 8.76 10.46
N TRP A 30 -13.26 7.99 11.15
CA TRP A 30 -12.58 6.85 10.53
C TRP A 30 -13.52 5.76 9.97
N PRO A 31 -14.72 5.48 10.54
CA PRO A 31 -15.62 4.48 9.97
C PRO A 31 -16.00 4.77 8.50
N LYS A 32 -15.97 6.04 8.08
CA LYS A 32 -16.20 6.43 6.67
C LYS A 32 -15.15 5.86 5.72
N LEU A 33 -13.94 5.54 6.20
CA LEU A 33 -12.91 4.85 5.42
C LEU A 33 -13.33 3.42 5.02
N THR A 34 -14.33 2.83 5.67
CA THR A 34 -14.86 1.52 5.22
C THR A 34 -15.88 1.63 4.09
N GLN A 35 -16.40 2.84 3.83
CA GLN A 35 -17.55 3.10 2.95
C GLN A 35 -17.13 3.53 1.54
N VAL A 36 -16.03 2.98 1.04
CA VAL A 36 -15.59 3.23 -0.35
C VAL A 36 -16.46 2.45 -1.32
N GLU A 37 -16.80 3.08 -2.44
CA GLU A 37 -17.43 2.40 -3.56
C GLU A 37 -16.44 1.41 -4.16
N GLN A 38 -16.92 0.23 -4.52
CA GLN A 38 -16.09 -0.87 -5.00
C GLN A 38 -16.61 -1.38 -6.33
N GLU A 39 -15.69 -1.87 -7.15
CA GLU A 39 -16.03 -2.52 -8.42
C GLU A 39 -16.65 -3.91 -8.21
N ILE A 40 -17.48 -4.30 -9.18
CA ILE A 40 -17.91 -5.69 -9.32
C ILE A 40 -16.84 -6.43 -10.11
N LEU A 41 -16.05 -7.25 -9.42
CA LEU A 41 -15.07 -8.12 -10.06
C LEU A 41 -15.76 -9.31 -10.70
N LYS A 42 -15.20 -9.82 -11.79
CA LYS A 42 -15.56 -11.12 -12.38
C LYS A 42 -14.39 -12.09 -12.20
N PRO A 43 -14.64 -13.40 -12.04
CA PRO A 43 -13.56 -14.38 -12.06
C PRO A 43 -12.78 -14.30 -13.38
N THR A 44 -11.48 -14.50 -13.30
CA THR A 44 -10.52 -14.45 -14.41
C THR A 44 -9.60 -15.66 -14.35
N ARG A 45 -8.73 -15.81 -15.35
CA ARG A 45 -7.64 -16.80 -15.31
C ARG A 45 -6.65 -16.62 -14.14
N TRP A 46 -6.67 -15.44 -13.51
CA TRP A 46 -5.81 -15.10 -12.37
C TRP A 46 -6.42 -15.49 -11.02
N ASP A 47 -7.64 -16.05 -10.98
CA ASP A 47 -8.25 -16.59 -9.77
C ASP A 47 -7.66 -17.96 -9.39
N ILE A 48 -6.35 -17.98 -9.19
CA ILE A 48 -5.53 -19.13 -8.83
C ILE A 48 -4.69 -18.81 -7.60
N GLY A 49 -4.24 -19.85 -6.90
CA GLY A 49 -3.51 -19.67 -5.64
C GLY A 49 -2.18 -18.91 -5.76
N ASP A 50 -1.50 -19.00 -6.91
CA ASP A 50 -0.20 -18.35 -7.14
C ASP A 50 -0.28 -16.82 -7.05
N THR A 51 -1.38 -16.24 -7.52
CA THR A 51 -1.62 -14.79 -7.53
C THR A 51 -1.78 -14.21 -6.12
N THR A 52 -1.93 -15.05 -5.08
CA THR A 52 -2.12 -14.60 -3.69
C THR A 52 -0.82 -14.37 -2.92
N VAL A 53 0.34 -14.54 -3.55
CA VAL A 53 1.63 -14.29 -2.93
C VAL A 53 2.49 -13.37 -3.78
N SER A 54 3.34 -12.60 -3.12
CA SER A 54 4.41 -11.86 -3.80
C SER A 54 5.56 -12.79 -4.18
N ASN A 55 6.25 -12.45 -5.26
CA ASN A 55 7.53 -13.02 -5.67
C ASN A 55 8.67 -11.98 -5.60
N GLU A 56 8.49 -10.88 -4.86
CA GLU A 56 9.48 -9.82 -4.68
C GLU A 56 10.36 -10.11 -3.44
N ASP A 57 11.59 -10.60 -3.63
CA ASP A 57 12.43 -11.13 -2.54
C ASP A 57 13.28 -10.09 -1.79
N ARG A 58 13.34 -8.85 -2.32
CA ARG A 58 14.25 -7.78 -1.87
C ARG A 58 13.51 -6.53 -1.41
N LEU A 59 12.33 -6.72 -0.81
CA LEU A 59 11.55 -5.63 -0.20
C LEU A 59 12.34 -4.85 0.87
N ASP A 60 13.36 -5.46 1.47
CA ASP A 60 14.27 -4.83 2.44
C ASP A 60 14.91 -3.53 1.92
N LEU A 61 15.13 -3.45 0.59
CA LEU A 61 15.66 -2.24 -0.05
C LEU A 61 14.76 -1.02 0.12
N LEU A 62 13.48 -1.23 0.41
CA LEU A 62 12.49 -0.17 0.59
C LEU A 62 12.48 0.40 2.02
N ILE A 63 13.03 -0.31 3.00
CA ILE A 63 13.05 0.10 4.42
C ILE A 63 13.50 1.56 4.60
N PRO A 64 14.67 2.02 4.08
CA PRO A 64 15.12 3.40 4.28
C PRO A 64 14.20 4.45 3.65
N HIS A 65 13.35 4.06 2.70
CA HIS A 65 12.47 4.97 1.98
C HIS A 65 11.07 5.04 2.61
N VAL A 66 10.53 3.91 3.06
CA VAL A 66 9.15 3.85 3.55
C VAL A 66 9.03 4.05 5.06
N LYS A 67 10.14 3.91 5.82
CA LYS A 67 10.09 3.91 7.28
C LYS A 67 9.45 5.16 7.86
N ASN A 68 8.47 4.96 8.76
CA ASN A 68 7.78 6.01 9.51
C ASN A 68 7.06 7.08 8.65
N LEU A 69 6.69 6.80 7.40
CA LEU A 69 5.90 7.73 6.58
C LEU A 69 4.49 7.99 7.13
N GLY A 70 3.97 7.09 7.97
CA GLY A 70 2.64 7.17 8.57
C GLY A 70 1.52 7.14 7.52
N ASN A 71 0.40 7.79 7.84
CA ASN A 71 -0.69 8.08 6.91
C ASN A 71 -1.34 6.80 6.33
N VAL A 72 -2.18 6.95 5.30
CA VAL A 72 -2.89 5.83 4.69
C VAL A 72 -2.00 5.07 3.70
N TYR A 73 -1.93 3.76 3.86
CA TYR A 73 -1.34 2.84 2.90
C TYR A 73 -2.40 2.39 1.88
N LEU A 74 -2.06 2.40 0.59
CA LEU A 74 -2.84 1.77 -0.46
C LEU A 74 -1.93 0.86 -1.29
N GLY A 75 -2.28 -0.41 -1.47
CA GLY A 75 -1.52 -1.27 -2.36
C GLY A 75 -2.29 -2.45 -2.96
N VAL A 76 -1.77 -2.93 -4.09
CA VAL A 76 -2.23 -4.14 -4.78
C VAL A 76 -1.58 -5.41 -4.23
N GLY A 77 -2.16 -6.58 -4.47
CA GLY A 77 -1.63 -7.85 -3.98
C GLY A 77 -1.96 -8.11 -2.51
N SER A 78 -1.03 -8.76 -1.79
CA SER A 78 -1.34 -9.49 -0.55
C SER A 78 -0.42 -9.11 0.62
N GLU A 79 0.16 -10.09 1.34
CA GLU A 79 0.89 -9.93 2.60
C GLU A 79 2.10 -8.97 2.54
N GLN A 80 2.72 -8.78 1.37
CA GLN A 80 3.83 -7.84 1.23
C GLN A 80 3.44 -6.41 1.60
N ASN A 81 2.15 -6.06 1.44
CA ASN A 81 1.62 -4.77 1.85
C ASN A 81 1.69 -4.59 3.38
N LEU A 82 1.48 -5.66 4.15
CA LEU A 82 1.55 -5.59 5.61
C LEU A 82 2.99 -5.40 6.09
N THR A 83 3.97 -6.00 5.40
CA THR A 83 5.39 -5.74 5.64
C THR A 83 5.72 -4.26 5.43
N LEU A 84 5.34 -3.70 4.28
CA LEU A 84 5.62 -2.30 3.95
C LEU A 84 4.87 -1.33 4.88
N ALA A 85 3.60 -1.61 5.20
CA ALA A 85 2.81 -0.80 6.12
C ALA A 85 3.33 -0.84 7.56
N ALA A 86 3.88 -1.97 8.02
CA ALA A 86 4.51 -2.08 9.33
C ALA A 86 5.75 -1.20 9.43
N TRP A 87 6.60 -1.19 8.40
CA TRP A 87 7.77 -0.30 8.33
C TRP A 87 7.35 1.17 8.24
N ALA A 88 6.33 1.47 7.45
CA ALA A 88 5.80 2.81 7.30
C ALA A 88 5.05 3.32 8.55
N LYS A 89 4.68 2.44 9.49
CA LYS A 89 3.80 2.77 10.61
C LYS A 89 2.50 3.43 10.09
N SER A 90 1.91 2.84 9.05
CA SER A 90 0.69 3.36 8.42
C SER A 90 -0.53 3.28 9.36
N ASP A 91 -1.38 4.29 9.33
CA ASP A 91 -2.55 4.41 10.21
C ASP A 91 -3.72 3.52 9.76
N PHE A 92 -3.85 3.37 8.44
CA PHE A 92 -4.89 2.59 7.77
C PHE A 92 -4.32 1.93 6.52
N ILE A 93 -4.85 0.77 6.13
CA ILE A 93 -4.34 -0.02 5.00
C ILE A 93 -5.50 -0.40 4.09
N TYR A 94 -5.49 0.07 2.84
CA TYR A 94 -6.30 -0.47 1.77
C TYR A 94 -5.50 -1.51 0.98
N LEU A 95 -6.05 -2.73 0.90
CA LEU A 95 -5.58 -3.81 0.04
C LEU A 95 -6.53 -3.88 -1.16
N MET A 96 -6.28 -3.06 -2.18
CA MET A 96 -7.12 -2.96 -3.36
C MET A 96 -6.63 -3.88 -4.45
N ASP A 97 -7.45 -4.83 -4.88
CA ASP A 97 -7.07 -5.76 -5.95
C ASP A 97 -8.24 -6.05 -6.91
N PHE A 98 -7.90 -6.37 -8.16
CA PHE A 98 -8.89 -6.66 -9.21
C PHE A 98 -9.21 -8.15 -9.30
N THR A 99 -8.45 -9.01 -8.63
CA THR A 99 -8.61 -10.47 -8.66
C THR A 99 -9.39 -10.94 -7.43
N GLN A 100 -10.48 -11.69 -7.62
CA GLN A 100 -11.36 -12.07 -6.50
C GLN A 100 -10.66 -12.98 -5.48
N VAL A 101 -9.80 -13.89 -5.94
CA VAL A 101 -9.03 -14.79 -5.08
C VAL A 101 -8.12 -14.00 -4.13
N VAL A 102 -7.50 -12.91 -4.59
CA VAL A 102 -6.61 -12.05 -3.80
C VAL A 102 -7.39 -11.30 -2.74
N VAL A 103 -8.51 -10.67 -3.13
CA VAL A 103 -9.38 -9.96 -2.18
C VAL A 103 -9.90 -10.94 -1.11
N SER A 104 -10.35 -12.13 -1.50
CA SER A 104 -10.84 -13.16 -0.57
C SER A 104 -9.73 -13.68 0.36
N ALA A 105 -8.52 -13.90 -0.16
CA ALA A 105 -7.36 -14.31 0.63
C ALA A 105 -6.97 -13.23 1.65
N ASN A 106 -7.02 -11.95 1.26
CA ASN A 106 -6.77 -10.82 2.16
C ASN A 106 -7.84 -10.69 3.25
N GLN A 107 -9.13 -10.92 2.94
CA GLN A 107 -10.20 -10.96 3.94
C GLN A 107 -9.97 -12.07 4.98
N MET A 108 -9.58 -13.26 4.51
CA MET A 108 -9.22 -14.38 5.38
C MET A 108 -7.97 -14.09 6.22
N MET A 109 -6.94 -13.48 5.63
CA MET A 109 -5.72 -13.05 6.33
C MET A 109 -6.02 -12.06 7.46
N VAL A 110 -6.85 -11.05 7.20
CA VAL A 110 -7.28 -10.08 8.23
C VAL A 110 -8.03 -10.76 9.36
N MET A 111 -8.88 -11.76 9.06
CA MET A 111 -9.52 -12.59 10.08
C MET A 111 -8.48 -13.37 10.91
N PHE A 112 -7.51 -14.04 10.27
CA PHE A 112 -6.48 -14.78 11.00
C PHE A 112 -5.60 -13.89 11.87
N LEU A 113 -5.29 -12.65 11.45
CA LEU A 113 -4.56 -11.70 12.29
C LEU A 113 -5.30 -11.39 13.60
N LYS A 114 -6.62 -11.21 13.54
CA LYS A 114 -7.46 -10.97 14.74
C LYS A 114 -7.41 -12.16 15.70
N GLU A 115 -7.55 -13.37 15.15
CA GLU A 115 -7.61 -14.65 15.87
C GLU A 115 -6.23 -15.25 16.22
N SER A 116 -5.14 -14.53 15.98
CA SER A 116 -3.78 -15.01 16.23
C SER A 116 -3.03 -14.04 17.16
N PRO A 117 -2.85 -14.34 18.46
CA PRO A 117 -2.28 -13.41 19.42
C PRO A 117 -0.81 -13.06 19.15
N ASN A 118 -0.06 -13.91 18.44
CA ASN A 118 1.33 -13.70 18.06
C ASN A 118 1.63 -14.25 16.65
N LYS A 119 2.82 -13.95 16.14
CA LYS A 119 3.24 -14.33 14.78
C LYS A 119 3.32 -15.85 14.61
N GLU A 120 3.71 -16.59 15.64
CA GLU A 120 3.79 -18.04 15.60
C GLU A 120 2.41 -18.67 15.37
N VAL A 121 1.38 -18.20 16.09
CA VAL A 121 0.00 -18.67 15.90
C VAL A 121 -0.49 -18.30 14.50
N PHE A 122 -0.26 -17.07 14.03
CA PHE A 122 -0.66 -16.63 12.68
C PHE A 122 -0.04 -17.51 11.59
N LEU A 123 1.27 -17.71 11.62
CA LEU A 123 1.98 -18.56 10.67
C LEU A 123 1.51 -20.02 10.77
N SER A 124 1.16 -20.48 11.97
CA SER A 124 0.63 -21.83 12.16
C SER A 124 -0.74 -22.06 11.51
N ARG A 125 -1.56 -21.01 11.30
CA ARG A 125 -2.86 -21.13 10.62
C ARG A 125 -2.73 -21.65 9.18
N TYR A 126 -1.58 -21.39 8.55
CA TYR A 126 -1.25 -21.82 7.19
C TYR A 126 -0.46 -23.14 7.15
N LYS A 127 -0.56 -23.96 8.20
CA LYS A 127 0.00 -25.31 8.25
C LYS A 127 -1.09 -26.36 8.01
N LYS A 128 -0.70 -27.48 7.38
CA LYS A 128 -1.67 -28.54 7.00
C LYS A 128 -2.24 -29.22 8.25
N GLU A 129 -1.38 -29.44 9.23
CA GLU A 129 -1.73 -29.99 10.55
C GLU A 129 -2.76 -29.14 11.32
N ASN A 130 -2.83 -27.83 11.06
CA ASN A 130 -3.75 -26.91 11.73
C ASN A 130 -4.98 -26.57 10.88
N GLN A 131 -5.17 -27.23 9.73
CA GLN A 131 -6.24 -26.92 8.79
C GLN A 131 -7.64 -27.02 9.42
N ALA A 132 -7.87 -28.02 10.28
CA ALA A 132 -9.17 -28.18 10.95
C ALA A 132 -9.52 -26.98 11.83
N GLU A 133 -8.54 -26.47 12.59
CA GLU A 133 -8.71 -25.28 13.43
C GLU A 133 -8.92 -24.03 12.58
N SER A 134 -8.14 -23.86 11.51
CA SER A 134 -8.30 -22.77 10.55
C SER A 134 -9.68 -22.80 9.88
N PHE A 135 -10.21 -23.98 9.57
CA PHE A 135 -11.55 -24.15 9.01
C PHE A 135 -12.65 -23.78 10.02
N ALA A 136 -12.49 -24.14 11.30
CA ALA A 136 -13.42 -23.74 12.35
C ALA A 136 -13.46 -22.21 12.52
N LEU A 137 -12.32 -21.52 12.41
CA LEU A 137 -12.27 -20.06 12.41
C LEU A 137 -12.96 -19.44 11.19
N ILE A 138 -12.80 -20.05 10.00
CA ILE A 138 -13.50 -19.62 8.78
C ILE A 138 -15.02 -19.77 8.95
N GLU A 139 -15.48 -20.90 9.46
CA GLU A 139 -16.91 -21.16 9.73
C GLU A 139 -17.51 -20.15 10.70
N LYS A 140 -16.76 -19.80 11.75
CA LYS A 140 -17.21 -18.86 12.78
C LYS A 140 -17.28 -17.42 12.29
N ASN A 141 -16.30 -16.98 11.48
CA ASN A 141 -16.04 -15.54 11.28
C ASN A 141 -16.28 -15.01 9.87
N LEU A 142 -16.37 -15.87 8.84
CA LEU A 142 -16.48 -15.41 7.45
C LEU A 142 -17.83 -15.77 6.83
N PRO A 143 -18.42 -14.86 6.04
CA PRO A 143 -19.66 -15.16 5.33
C PRO A 143 -19.39 -16.22 4.25
N ASN A 144 -20.32 -17.15 4.01
CA ASN A 144 -20.13 -18.22 3.03
C ASN A 144 -18.81 -19.03 3.25
N PRO A 145 -18.71 -19.79 4.36
CA PRO A 145 -17.47 -20.46 4.75
C PRO A 145 -16.94 -21.47 3.73
N ASN A 146 -17.81 -22.06 2.90
CA ASN A 146 -17.39 -22.98 1.84
C ASN A 146 -16.51 -22.29 0.79
N HIS A 147 -16.84 -21.05 0.41
CA HIS A 147 -15.99 -20.24 -0.48
C HIS A 147 -14.60 -20.05 0.14
N TYR A 148 -14.53 -19.59 1.39
CA TYR A 148 -13.24 -19.31 2.03
C TYR A 148 -12.41 -20.55 2.35
N LYS A 149 -13.04 -21.70 2.63
CA LYS A 149 -12.33 -22.98 2.73
C LYS A 149 -11.71 -23.41 1.39
N GLN A 150 -12.41 -23.15 0.28
CA GLN A 150 -11.86 -23.38 -1.05
C GLN A 150 -10.68 -22.44 -1.34
N ILE A 151 -10.82 -21.14 -1.01
CA ILE A 151 -9.72 -20.17 -1.09
C ILE A 151 -8.52 -20.63 -0.27
N PHE A 152 -8.71 -20.99 1.00
CA PHE A 152 -7.66 -21.52 1.87
C PHE A 152 -6.94 -22.70 1.23
N THR A 153 -7.70 -23.69 0.75
CA THR A 153 -7.14 -24.91 0.15
C THR A 153 -6.31 -24.59 -1.09
N ASN A 154 -6.80 -23.68 -1.94
CA ASN A 154 -6.13 -23.29 -3.19
C ASN A 154 -4.85 -22.49 -2.96
N THR A 155 -4.80 -21.67 -1.90
CA THR A 155 -3.69 -20.76 -1.64
C THR A 155 -2.64 -21.34 -0.69
N LEU A 156 -3.01 -22.32 0.16
CA LEU A 156 -2.19 -22.85 1.25
C LEU A 156 -0.75 -23.16 0.85
N LYS A 157 -0.55 -23.87 -0.26
CA LYS A 157 0.79 -24.28 -0.71
C LYS A 157 1.69 -23.08 -1.07
N PHE A 158 1.09 -22.03 -1.66
CA PHE A 158 1.80 -20.83 -2.10
C PHE A 158 2.13 -19.95 -0.90
N VAL A 159 1.15 -19.68 -0.05
CA VAL A 159 1.35 -18.89 1.19
C VAL A 159 2.40 -19.55 2.09
N LYS A 160 2.30 -20.86 2.32
CA LYS A 160 3.28 -21.61 3.11
C LYS A 160 4.69 -21.54 2.51
N LYS A 161 4.83 -21.64 1.18
CA LYS A 161 6.12 -21.47 0.50
C LYS A 161 6.63 -20.04 0.72
N ARG A 162 5.79 -19.04 0.53
CA ARG A 162 6.17 -17.63 0.66
C ARG A 162 6.57 -17.26 2.09
N HIS A 163 5.87 -17.74 3.12
CA HIS A 163 6.24 -17.54 4.52
C HIS A 163 7.64 -18.09 4.84
N ARG A 164 7.99 -19.26 4.27
CA ARG A 164 9.34 -19.82 4.40
C ARG A 164 10.37 -18.93 3.70
N THR A 165 10.09 -18.48 2.48
CA THR A 165 10.98 -17.56 1.75
C THR A 165 11.17 -16.25 2.52
N ASN A 166 10.11 -15.67 3.07
CA ASN A 166 10.20 -14.45 3.88
C ASN A 166 11.09 -14.63 5.12
N LYS A 167 11.02 -15.79 5.80
CA LYS A 167 11.93 -16.10 6.90
C LYS A 167 13.39 -16.14 6.41
N ILE A 168 13.63 -16.87 5.33
CA ILE A 168 14.97 -16.98 4.71
C ILE A 168 15.53 -15.60 4.36
N THR A 169 14.75 -14.76 3.66
CA THR A 169 15.23 -13.44 3.24
C THR A 169 15.42 -12.52 4.44
N SER A 170 14.55 -12.56 5.46
CA SER A 170 14.73 -11.77 6.69
C SER A 170 16.02 -12.12 7.43
N ASP A 171 16.41 -13.40 7.46
CA ASP A 171 17.66 -13.84 8.07
C ASP A 171 18.86 -13.47 7.19
N LEU A 172 18.78 -13.74 5.88
CA LEU A 172 19.86 -13.53 4.93
C LEU A 172 20.26 -12.05 4.82
N TYR A 173 19.28 -11.16 4.79
CA TYR A 173 19.49 -9.72 4.66
C TYR A 173 19.38 -8.98 5.99
N ASN A 174 19.24 -9.71 7.11
CA ASN A 174 19.21 -9.19 8.47
C ASN A 174 18.24 -8.00 8.67
N TYR A 175 16.97 -8.21 8.31
CA TYR A 175 15.91 -7.22 8.50
C TYR A 175 14.71 -7.79 9.24
N LYS A 176 13.95 -6.89 9.86
CA LYS A 176 12.72 -7.21 10.60
C LYS A 176 11.51 -7.02 9.71
N MET A 177 10.59 -7.96 9.69
CA MET A 177 9.28 -7.83 9.03
C MET A 177 8.17 -8.45 9.89
N PHE A 178 6.90 -8.16 9.57
CA PHE A 178 5.78 -8.49 10.48
C PHE A 178 5.62 -9.99 10.80
N GLN A 179 6.15 -10.90 9.98
CA GLN A 179 6.11 -12.34 10.24
C GLN A 179 7.29 -12.83 11.09
N THR A 180 8.34 -12.03 11.27
CA THR A 180 9.58 -12.42 11.96
C THR A 180 9.96 -11.53 13.14
N ASP A 181 9.25 -10.41 13.35
CA ASP A 181 9.46 -9.48 14.46
C ASP A 181 8.16 -9.25 15.25
N ASP A 182 8.24 -9.37 16.58
CA ASP A 182 7.08 -9.29 17.47
C ASP A 182 6.41 -7.91 17.50
N GLU A 183 7.21 -6.83 17.45
CA GLU A 183 6.67 -5.47 17.49
C GLU A 183 5.91 -5.15 16.19
N GLN A 184 6.49 -5.52 15.04
CA GLN A 184 5.84 -5.32 13.74
C GLN A 184 4.60 -6.21 13.59
N TYR A 185 4.63 -7.45 14.08
CA TYR A 185 3.45 -8.30 14.13
C TYR A 185 2.34 -7.66 14.96
N ALA A 186 2.66 -7.25 16.19
CA ALA A 186 1.71 -6.63 17.11
C ALA A 186 1.10 -5.34 16.51
N TYR A 187 1.91 -4.54 15.81
CA TYR A 187 1.45 -3.35 15.10
C TYR A 187 0.37 -3.69 14.06
N ILE A 188 0.65 -4.64 13.16
CA ILE A 188 -0.29 -5.06 12.11
C ILE A 188 -1.53 -5.73 12.70
N ARG A 189 -1.36 -6.57 13.72
CA ARG A 189 -2.49 -7.18 14.44
C ARG A 189 -3.39 -6.12 15.08
N ASN A 190 -2.83 -5.08 15.69
CA ASN A 190 -3.62 -4.01 16.30
C ASN A 190 -4.45 -3.25 15.26
N LEU A 191 -3.88 -2.97 14.07
CA LEU A 191 -4.65 -2.42 12.96
C LEU A 191 -5.80 -3.35 12.55
N ALA A 192 -5.55 -4.67 12.47
CA ALA A 192 -6.59 -5.64 12.15
C ALA A 192 -7.71 -5.65 13.22
N LEU A 193 -7.37 -5.69 14.51
CA LEU A 193 -8.32 -5.67 15.63
C LEU A 193 -9.17 -4.40 15.64
N GLN A 194 -8.57 -3.26 15.33
CA GLN A 194 -9.24 -1.96 15.24
C GLN A 194 -10.02 -1.77 13.93
N GLY A 195 -10.03 -2.76 13.03
CA GLY A 195 -10.73 -2.69 11.77
C GLY A 195 -10.13 -1.70 10.78
N ARG A 196 -8.81 -1.48 10.81
CA ARG A 196 -8.09 -0.50 9.97
C ARG A 196 -7.38 -1.10 8.76
N ILE A 197 -7.69 -2.34 8.40
CA ILE A 197 -7.20 -3.02 7.20
C ILE A 197 -8.41 -3.39 6.32
N PHE A 198 -8.43 -2.87 5.10
CA PHE A 198 -9.57 -2.90 4.18
C PHE A 198 -9.22 -3.64 2.89
N PRO A 199 -9.52 -4.94 2.80
CA PRO A 199 -9.53 -5.64 1.53
C PRO A 199 -10.70 -5.13 0.67
N VAL A 200 -10.38 -4.46 -0.44
CA VAL A 200 -11.37 -3.82 -1.32
C VAL A 200 -11.21 -4.27 -2.76
N LYS A 201 -12.32 -4.40 -3.46
CA LYS A 201 -12.38 -4.79 -4.87
C LYS A 201 -12.17 -3.57 -5.75
N GLY A 202 -11.13 -3.57 -6.57
CA GLY A 202 -10.88 -2.46 -7.49
C GLY A 202 -9.76 -2.69 -8.49
N SER A 203 -9.91 -2.12 -9.67
CA SER A 203 -8.89 -2.11 -10.72
C SER A 203 -8.14 -0.79 -10.72
N LEU A 204 -6.81 -0.84 -10.91
CA LEU A 204 -6.02 0.36 -11.20
C LEU A 204 -6.51 1.08 -12.47
N LEU A 205 -7.12 0.35 -13.41
CA LEU A 205 -7.65 0.90 -14.66
C LEU A 205 -9.13 1.28 -14.55
N GLY A 206 -9.79 0.94 -13.43
CA GLY A 206 -11.20 1.22 -13.18
C GLY A 206 -11.47 2.69 -12.89
N ASP A 207 -12.75 3.06 -12.96
CA ASP A 207 -13.20 4.44 -12.75
C ASP A 207 -13.82 4.68 -11.37
N ILE A 208 -14.00 3.63 -10.56
CA ILE A 208 -14.79 3.67 -9.31
C ILE A 208 -13.86 3.63 -8.09
N THR A 209 -13.22 2.51 -7.81
CA THR A 209 -12.67 2.21 -6.47
C THR A 209 -11.56 3.17 -6.07
N LEU A 210 -10.55 3.31 -6.93
CA LEU A 210 -9.39 4.16 -6.65
C LEU A 210 -9.79 5.65 -6.56
N ASN A 211 -10.76 6.08 -7.37
CA ASN A 211 -11.30 7.43 -7.30
C ASN A 211 -12.10 7.64 -6.00
N SER A 212 -12.95 6.69 -5.62
CA SER A 212 -13.74 6.72 -4.39
C SER A 212 -12.86 6.74 -3.14
N ILE A 213 -11.72 6.05 -3.14
CA ILE A 213 -10.72 6.14 -2.07
C ILE A 213 -10.20 7.58 -1.97
N GLY A 214 -9.78 8.20 -3.08
CA GLY A 214 -9.33 9.60 -3.08
C GLY A 214 -10.37 10.58 -2.52
N ASP A 215 -11.63 10.43 -2.92
CA ASP A 215 -12.74 11.27 -2.42
C ASP A 215 -12.99 11.04 -0.93
N THR A 216 -12.92 9.79 -0.47
CA THR A 216 -13.12 9.42 0.93
C THR A 216 -11.99 9.95 1.81
N LEU A 217 -10.75 9.89 1.35
CA LEU A 217 -9.60 10.45 2.05
C LEU A 217 -9.72 11.98 2.18
N LYS A 218 -10.16 12.68 1.13
CA LYS A 218 -10.43 14.13 1.18
C LYS A 218 -11.53 14.47 2.19
N LYS A 219 -12.64 13.74 2.16
CA LYS A 219 -13.77 13.92 3.10
C LYS A 219 -13.38 13.70 4.56
N THR A 220 -12.40 12.84 4.80
CA THR A 220 -11.91 12.48 6.15
C THR A 220 -10.64 13.21 6.57
N GLY A 221 -10.09 14.11 5.72
CA GLY A 221 -8.88 14.85 6.00
C GLY A 221 -7.61 13.98 6.11
N ARG A 222 -7.60 12.81 5.45
CA ARG A 222 -6.48 11.86 5.45
C ARG A 222 -5.67 11.99 4.17
N THR A 223 -4.39 11.62 4.24
CA THR A 223 -3.48 11.61 3.08
C THR A 223 -2.90 10.23 2.87
N ILE A 224 -2.44 9.93 1.65
CA ILE A 224 -1.66 8.74 1.33
C ILE A 224 -0.26 8.89 1.92
N GLY A 225 0.27 7.87 2.58
CA GLY A 225 1.68 7.74 2.92
C GLY A 225 2.43 6.89 1.89
N VAL A 226 1.88 5.70 1.58
CA VAL A 226 2.48 4.77 0.62
C VAL A 226 1.43 4.30 -0.39
N LEU A 227 1.83 4.30 -1.66
CA LEU A 227 1.07 3.81 -2.79
C LEU A 227 1.87 2.70 -3.49
N TYR A 228 1.50 1.44 -3.25
CA TYR A 228 2.22 0.28 -3.77
C TYR A 228 1.53 -0.34 -4.99
N PHE A 229 2.26 -0.43 -6.10
CA PHE A 229 1.75 -0.96 -7.36
C PHE A 229 2.31 -2.33 -7.76
N SER A 230 3.27 -2.88 -6.99
CA SER A 230 4.10 -3.99 -7.48
C SER A 230 4.62 -3.67 -8.90
N ASN A 231 4.58 -4.61 -9.83
CA ASN A 231 4.89 -4.39 -11.24
C ASN A 231 3.64 -4.22 -12.13
N ALA A 232 2.46 -3.94 -11.55
CA ALA A 232 1.21 -3.86 -12.30
C ALA A 232 1.27 -2.85 -13.46
N GLU A 233 2.00 -1.75 -13.28
CA GLU A 233 2.19 -0.71 -14.28
C GLU A 233 2.95 -1.18 -15.54
N GLU A 234 3.63 -2.33 -15.52
CA GLU A 234 4.28 -2.88 -16.72
C GLU A 234 3.25 -3.33 -17.78
N TYR A 235 2.03 -3.65 -17.34
CA TYR A 235 0.98 -4.24 -18.18
C TYR A 235 0.09 -3.20 -18.88
N PHE A 236 0.30 -1.91 -18.64
CA PHE A 236 -0.50 -0.85 -19.27
C PHE A 236 0.28 0.45 -19.45
N LYS A 237 -0.10 1.21 -20.48
CA LYS A 237 0.15 2.65 -20.55
C LYS A 237 -0.88 3.35 -19.67
N TYR A 238 -0.55 4.49 -19.07
CA TYR A 238 -1.46 5.17 -18.15
C TYR A 238 -2.71 5.72 -18.87
N PRO A 239 -3.92 5.13 -18.66
CA PRO A 239 -5.14 5.66 -19.25
C PRO A 239 -5.66 6.89 -18.48
N PRO A 240 -6.59 7.66 -19.06
CA PRO A 240 -7.22 8.79 -18.38
C PRO A 240 -7.87 8.44 -17.02
N SER A 241 -8.44 7.23 -16.88
CA SER A 241 -9.05 6.75 -15.63
C SER A 241 -8.05 6.66 -14.47
N PHE A 242 -6.91 6.02 -14.74
CA PHE A 242 -5.79 5.92 -13.81
C PHE A 242 -5.23 7.31 -13.49
N ILE A 243 -4.94 8.14 -14.51
CA ILE A 243 -4.41 9.49 -14.33
C ILE A 243 -5.33 10.32 -13.43
N ARG A 244 -6.64 10.32 -13.70
CA ARG A 244 -7.63 11.03 -12.91
C ARG A 244 -7.62 10.54 -11.46
N SER A 245 -7.62 9.24 -11.24
CA SER A 245 -7.66 8.65 -9.90
C SER A 245 -6.39 8.98 -9.10
N ILE A 246 -5.20 8.88 -9.69
CA ILE A 246 -3.94 9.23 -9.01
C ILE A 246 -3.85 10.72 -8.70
N LYS A 247 -4.30 11.59 -9.62
CA LYS A 247 -4.40 13.04 -9.35
C LYS A 247 -5.47 13.39 -8.32
N ASN A 248 -6.45 12.51 -8.10
CA ASN A 248 -7.48 12.69 -7.08
C ASN A 248 -6.98 12.39 -5.65
N LEU A 249 -5.90 11.62 -5.48
CA LEU A 249 -5.42 11.22 -4.16
C LEU A 249 -4.87 12.42 -3.37
N PRO A 250 -5.33 12.67 -2.14
CA PRO A 250 -4.70 13.62 -1.24
C PRO A 250 -3.38 13.04 -0.71
N VAL A 251 -2.30 13.81 -0.82
CA VAL A 251 -0.92 13.39 -0.55
C VAL A 251 -0.19 14.49 0.23
N ASN A 252 0.91 14.12 0.87
CA ASN A 252 1.82 15.03 1.54
C ASN A 252 3.22 14.96 0.90
N GLU A 253 4.16 15.77 1.38
CA GLU A 253 5.51 15.89 0.80
C GLU A 253 6.35 14.60 0.90
N SER A 254 5.98 13.70 1.81
CA SER A 254 6.64 12.44 2.09
C SER A 254 5.95 11.23 1.44
N SER A 255 4.76 11.41 0.86
CA SER A 255 4.02 10.33 0.20
C SER A 255 4.85 9.69 -0.91
N LEU A 256 4.97 8.36 -0.89
CA LEU A 256 5.75 7.59 -1.86
C LEU A 256 4.90 6.62 -2.67
N VAL A 257 5.13 6.61 -3.97
CA VAL A 257 4.86 5.46 -4.82
C VAL A 257 5.98 4.45 -4.64
N VAL A 258 5.61 3.19 -4.51
CA VAL A 258 6.50 2.02 -4.50
C VAL A 258 6.07 1.10 -5.63
N ARG A 259 7.03 0.71 -6.47
CA ARG A 259 6.78 -0.19 -7.61
C ARG A 259 7.99 -1.06 -7.89
N THR A 260 7.79 -2.08 -8.71
CA THR A 260 8.83 -2.95 -9.25
C THR A 260 8.71 -2.99 -10.77
N ILE A 261 9.81 -3.31 -11.45
CA ILE A 261 9.81 -3.61 -12.88
C ILE A 261 10.69 -4.82 -13.16
N SER A 262 10.36 -5.55 -14.21
CA SER A 262 11.08 -6.72 -14.70
C SER A 262 11.71 -6.48 -16.08
N VAL A 263 11.28 -5.45 -16.82
CA VAL A 263 11.81 -5.13 -18.16
C VAL A 263 13.09 -4.26 -18.12
N LYS A 264 13.76 -4.15 -19.29
CA LYS A 264 14.94 -3.28 -19.50
C LYS A 264 16.07 -3.53 -18.48
N GLN A 265 16.38 -4.79 -18.20
CA GLN A 265 17.39 -5.19 -17.20
C GLN A 265 18.78 -4.55 -17.40
N ASN A 266 19.15 -4.19 -18.64
CA ASN A 266 20.39 -3.46 -18.93
C ASN A 266 20.42 -2.04 -18.31
N LYS A 267 19.26 -1.40 -18.19
CA LYS A 267 19.10 -0.08 -17.55
C LYS A 267 18.75 -0.23 -16.07
N PHE A 268 17.91 -1.21 -15.75
CA PHE A 268 17.39 -1.49 -14.42
C PHE A 268 17.74 -2.92 -13.99
N PRO A 269 18.99 -3.18 -13.58
CA PRO A 269 19.41 -4.51 -13.15
C PRO A 269 18.56 -4.98 -11.96
N TRP A 270 18.09 -6.23 -12.00
CA TRP A 270 17.33 -6.78 -10.89
C TRP A 270 18.19 -6.92 -9.64
N SER A 271 17.58 -6.75 -8.47
CA SER A 271 18.29 -6.82 -7.20
C SER A 271 18.93 -8.19 -7.00
N PRO A 272 20.17 -8.25 -6.48
CA PRO A 272 20.79 -9.53 -6.10
C PRO A 272 19.88 -10.34 -5.18
N GLY A 273 19.71 -11.63 -5.49
CA GLY A 273 18.84 -12.55 -4.74
C GLY A 273 17.35 -12.48 -5.05
N SER A 274 16.96 -11.89 -6.20
CA SER A 274 15.58 -11.95 -6.70
C SER A 274 15.18 -13.33 -7.27
N ASP A 275 16.12 -14.26 -7.36
CA ASP A 275 15.98 -15.58 -7.98
C ASP A 275 15.37 -16.65 -7.06
N LEU A 276 15.08 -16.31 -5.80
CA LEU A 276 14.47 -17.24 -4.85
C LEU A 276 13.01 -17.55 -5.18
N SER A 277 12.25 -16.55 -5.63
CA SER A 277 10.82 -16.67 -5.94
C SER A 277 10.48 -16.59 -7.43
N THR A 278 11.35 -16.03 -8.27
CA THR A 278 11.08 -15.83 -9.70
C THR A 278 12.38 -15.83 -10.51
N SER A 279 12.31 -16.26 -11.78
CA SER A 279 13.42 -16.08 -12.74
C SER A 279 13.31 -14.79 -13.55
N ILE A 280 12.27 -13.98 -13.29
CA ILE A 280 11.94 -12.76 -14.03
C ILE A 280 11.65 -11.64 -13.01
N GLY A 281 12.60 -10.72 -12.83
CA GLY A 281 12.45 -9.56 -11.96
C GLY A 281 12.84 -9.80 -10.49
N PHE A 282 13.14 -8.77 -9.69
CA PHE A 282 12.72 -7.37 -9.92
C PHE A 282 13.79 -6.33 -9.65
N HIS A 283 13.66 -5.18 -10.33
CA HIS A 283 14.25 -3.91 -9.94
C HIS A 283 13.20 -3.07 -9.20
N TYR A 284 13.56 -2.46 -8.07
CA TYR A 284 12.66 -1.69 -7.22
C TYR A 284 12.67 -0.21 -7.61
N CYS A 285 11.59 0.51 -7.29
CA CYS A 285 11.53 1.93 -7.55
C CYS A 285 10.66 2.65 -6.52
N VAL A 286 11.16 3.80 -6.07
CA VAL A 286 10.41 4.74 -5.24
C VAL A 286 10.31 6.10 -5.93
N GLN A 287 9.18 6.79 -5.76
CA GLN A 287 8.92 8.10 -6.35
C GLN A 287 7.96 8.88 -5.47
N LYS A 288 8.20 10.17 -5.20
CA LYS A 288 7.21 10.99 -4.49
C LYS A 288 5.89 11.03 -5.27
N VAL A 289 4.75 10.87 -4.60
CA VAL A 289 3.44 10.87 -5.29
C VAL A 289 3.18 12.22 -5.98
N ASN A 290 3.58 13.34 -5.36
CA ASN A 290 3.52 14.67 -6.00
C ASN A 290 4.35 14.73 -7.29
N ASN A 291 5.57 14.15 -7.29
CA ASN A 291 6.39 14.06 -8.50
C ASN A 291 5.66 13.21 -9.56
N PHE A 292 5.10 12.06 -9.18
CA PHE A 292 4.34 11.21 -10.09
C PHE A 292 3.11 11.93 -10.69
N GLN A 293 2.37 12.71 -9.91
CA GLN A 293 1.24 13.50 -10.40
C GLN A 293 1.67 14.56 -11.44
N VAL A 294 2.89 15.12 -11.34
CA VAL A 294 3.46 16.01 -12.36
C VAL A 294 3.79 15.23 -13.65
N TRP A 295 4.36 14.04 -13.54
CA TRP A 295 4.57 13.15 -14.69
C TRP A 295 3.25 12.81 -15.39
N LEU A 296 2.22 12.44 -14.64
CA LEU A 296 0.91 12.11 -15.20
C LEU A 296 0.16 13.30 -15.81
N SER A 297 0.65 14.54 -15.63
CA SER A 297 0.08 15.74 -16.24
C SER A 297 0.68 16.08 -17.60
N GLN A 298 1.67 15.31 -18.06
CA GLN A 298 2.28 15.52 -19.37
C GLN A 298 1.31 15.12 -20.50
N PRO A 299 1.22 15.90 -21.59
CA PRO A 299 0.30 15.63 -22.70
C PRO A 299 0.83 14.53 -23.63
N ARG A 300 1.36 13.43 -23.06
CA ARG A 300 1.86 12.28 -23.81
C ARG A 300 1.58 10.98 -23.07
N THR A 301 1.67 9.89 -23.81
CA THR A 301 1.54 8.54 -23.25
C THR A 301 2.78 8.19 -22.42
N LEU A 302 2.55 7.79 -21.18
CA LEU A 302 3.58 7.37 -20.24
C LEU A 302 3.33 5.95 -19.72
N ARG A 303 4.40 5.36 -19.18
CA ARG A 303 4.44 4.11 -18.42
C ARG A 303 5.57 4.20 -17.38
N SER A 304 5.58 3.31 -16.40
CA SER A 304 6.54 3.30 -15.29
C SER A 304 8.00 3.30 -15.75
N ASP A 305 8.36 2.48 -16.74
CA ASP A 305 9.73 2.39 -17.25
C ASP A 305 10.20 3.67 -17.97
N ILE A 306 9.29 4.43 -18.57
CA ILE A 306 9.60 5.71 -19.21
C ILE A 306 9.93 6.75 -18.14
N ILE A 307 9.09 6.84 -17.10
CA ILE A 307 9.30 7.75 -15.96
C ILE A 307 10.62 7.44 -15.25
N MET A 308 10.88 6.15 -15.01
CA MET A 308 12.12 5.71 -14.37
C MET A 308 13.35 6.02 -15.21
N GLU A 309 13.27 5.89 -16.54
CA GLU A 309 14.40 6.13 -17.42
C GLU A 309 14.72 7.62 -17.55
N GLU A 310 13.69 8.47 -17.61
CA GLU A 310 13.86 9.89 -17.84
C GLU A 310 14.06 10.71 -16.56
N GLY A 311 13.55 10.23 -15.42
CA GLY A 311 13.58 10.93 -14.13
C GLY A 311 14.25 10.18 -12.97
N GLY A 312 14.75 8.96 -13.21
CA GLY A 312 15.29 8.09 -12.17
C GLY A 312 16.80 8.16 -11.99
N GLU A 313 17.24 8.21 -10.74
CA GLU A 313 18.61 7.90 -10.32
C GLU A 313 18.69 6.41 -9.99
N VAL A 314 19.49 5.66 -10.74
CA VAL A 314 19.53 4.19 -10.68
C VAL A 314 20.72 3.70 -9.87
N ASP A 315 20.45 3.02 -8.75
CA ASP A 315 21.43 2.16 -8.08
C ASP A 315 21.43 0.78 -8.76
N LYS A 316 22.36 0.62 -9.70
CA LYS A 316 22.54 -0.64 -10.44
C LYS A 316 23.07 -1.79 -9.58
N LYS A 317 23.74 -1.49 -8.46
CA LYS A 317 24.35 -2.51 -7.59
C LYS A 317 23.27 -3.21 -6.77
N ASN A 318 22.35 -2.43 -6.19
CA ASN A 318 21.27 -2.96 -5.37
C ASN A 318 19.98 -3.22 -6.17
N GLY A 319 19.87 -2.68 -7.38
CA GLY A 319 18.69 -2.85 -8.23
C GLY A 319 17.50 -2.03 -7.75
N ILE A 320 17.73 -0.75 -7.41
CA ILE A 320 16.68 0.18 -7.01
C ILE A 320 16.85 1.54 -7.70
N THR A 321 15.75 2.17 -8.07
CA THR A 321 15.70 3.52 -8.65
C THR A 321 14.96 4.48 -7.71
N ILE A 322 15.47 5.71 -7.59
CA ILE A 322 14.76 6.81 -6.95
C ILE A 322 14.40 7.83 -8.03
N VAL A 323 13.10 8.04 -8.28
CA VAL A 323 12.65 9.04 -9.26
C VAL A 323 12.52 10.40 -8.57
N THR A 324 13.49 11.26 -8.83
CA THR A 324 13.58 12.64 -8.35
C THR A 324 13.35 13.66 -9.47
N GLY A 325 13.69 13.30 -10.71
CA GLY A 325 13.56 14.15 -11.89
C GLY A 325 12.12 14.47 -12.26
N LEU A 326 11.92 15.67 -12.82
CA LEU A 326 10.66 16.09 -13.41
C LEU A 326 10.68 15.85 -14.94
N PRO A 327 9.51 15.74 -15.59
CA PRO A 327 9.43 15.67 -17.04
C PRO A 327 10.16 16.86 -17.67
N LYS A 328 10.96 16.59 -18.71
CA LYS A 328 11.53 17.64 -19.55
C LYS A 328 10.42 18.26 -20.39
N SER A 329 10.42 19.59 -20.47
CA SER A 329 9.48 20.40 -21.28
C SER A 329 9.57 20.10 -22.76
#